data_AF-A9PA86-F1
#
_entry.id   AF-A9PA86-F1
#
_cell.length_a   1.000
_cell.length_b   1.000
_cell.length_c   1.000
_cell.angle_alpha   90.00
_cell.angle_beta   90.00
_cell.angle_gamma   90.00
#
_symmetry.space_group_name_H-M   'P 1'
#
loop_
_entity.id
_entity.type
_entity.pdbx_description
1 polymer ?
#
loop_
_entity_poly.entity_id
_entity_poly.type
_entity_poly.pdbx_seq_one_letter_code
_entity_poly.pdbx_strand_id
1 'polypeptide(L)'
;MNIGNNFADMQSLPRSIGNLENLEELDISNNQIRVLPGSFRMLTRLRILRVEETPLEVPPRHVAEKGAQAVVQYMAELVEKRDIKAQPVKQKKSWAQICFFSKSNKRKRNGMDYVKT
;
A
#
# COMPACT_ATOMS: atom_id res chain seq x y z
N MET A 1 -3.18 -20.77 36.02
CA MET A 1 -3.25 -20.39 34.59
C MET A 1 -2.16 -19.35 34.36
N ASN A 2 -1.04 -19.76 33.78
CA ASN A 2 0.18 -18.94 33.74
C ASN A 2 0.18 -18.13 32.42
N ILE A 3 -0.05 -16.81 32.50
CA ILE A 3 -0.16 -15.90 31.34
C ILE A 3 1.20 -15.23 31.06
N GLY A 4 2.30 -15.95 31.32
CA GLY A 4 3.66 -15.38 31.35
C GLY A 4 4.38 -15.22 30.01
N ASN A 5 3.83 -15.66 28.88
CA ASN A 5 4.64 -15.90 27.67
C ASN A 5 4.09 -15.29 26.35
N ASN A 6 3.44 -14.12 26.41
CA ASN A 6 2.90 -13.47 25.19
C ASN A 6 3.73 -12.30 24.64
N PHE A 7 4.81 -11.88 25.32
CA PHE A 7 5.53 -10.66 24.94
C PHE A 7 6.87 -10.90 24.21
N ALA A 8 7.42 -12.12 24.28
CA ALA A 8 8.73 -12.43 23.67
C ALA A 8 8.66 -12.75 22.17
N ASP A 9 7.50 -13.19 21.66
CA ASP A 9 7.32 -13.68 20.29
C ASP A 9 6.36 -12.84 19.42
N MET A 10 6.08 -11.57 19.79
CA MET A 10 5.30 -10.67 18.93
C MET A 10 6.13 -10.21 17.72
N GLN A 11 6.35 -11.13 16.79
CA GLN A 11 7.00 -10.87 15.50
C GLN A 11 6.09 -10.08 14.54
N SER A 12 4.84 -9.84 14.93
CA SER A 12 3.86 -9.05 14.16
C SER A 12 2.89 -8.30 15.07
N LEU A 13 2.43 -7.13 14.62
CA LEU A 13 1.32 -6.43 15.28
C LEU A 13 -0.01 -7.16 15.08
N PRO A 14 -0.96 -7.04 16.03
CA PRO A 14 -2.28 -7.61 15.88
C PRO A 14 -3.05 -6.94 14.74
N ARG A 15 -3.92 -7.69 14.06
CA ARG A 15 -4.74 -7.15 12.95
C ARG A 15 -5.62 -5.99 13.38
N SER A 16 -6.00 -5.92 14.66
CA SER A 16 -6.82 -4.85 15.24
C SER A 16 -6.18 -3.46 15.15
N ILE A 17 -4.87 -3.35 14.90
CA ILE A 17 -4.22 -2.05 14.69
C ILE A 17 -4.88 -1.26 13.55
N GLY A 18 -5.39 -1.95 12.52
CA GLY A 18 -6.08 -1.32 11.39
C GLY A 18 -7.40 -0.65 11.76
N ASN A 19 -7.98 -0.95 12.93
CA ASN A 19 -9.20 -0.28 13.39
C ASN A 19 -8.93 1.15 13.91
N LEU A 20 -7.66 1.51 14.11
CA LEU A 20 -7.25 2.84 14.56
C LEU A 20 -7.15 3.80 13.37
N GLU A 21 -8.25 4.02 12.65
CA GLU A 21 -8.28 4.84 11.43
C GLU A 21 -7.86 6.31 11.65
N ASN A 22 -7.96 6.79 12.90
CA ASN A 22 -7.57 8.13 13.32
C ASN A 22 -6.14 8.20 13.89
N LEU A 23 -5.38 7.12 13.84
CA LEU A 23 -4.01 7.11 14.35
C LEU A 23 -3.12 7.97 13.47
N GLU A 24 -2.55 9.04 14.04
CA GLU A 24 -1.65 9.95 13.34
C GLU A 24 -0.17 9.62 13.58
N GLU A 25 0.14 9.03 14.73
CA GLU A 25 1.50 8.70 15.13
C GLU A 25 1.55 7.28 15.70
N LEU A 26 2.52 6.49 15.24
CA LEU A 26 2.76 5.14 15.73
C LEU A 26 4.26 4.93 15.92
N ASP A 27 4.64 4.57 17.14
CA ASP A 27 5.99 4.17 17.47
C ASP A 27 6.02 2.67 17.73
N ILE A 28 6.81 1.96 16.93
CA ILE A 28 7.11 0.54 17.13
C ILE A 28 8.63 0.29 17.22
N SER A 29 9.41 1.34 17.49
CA SER A 29 10.85 1.21 17.68
C SER A 29 11.20 0.24 18.81
N ASN A 30 12.39 -0.36 18.73
CA ASN A 30 12.93 -1.32 19.70
C ASN A 30 12.04 -2.54 19.94
N ASN A 31 11.20 -2.91 18.97
CA ASN A 31 10.40 -4.12 19.02
C ASN A 31 10.99 -5.19 18.10
N GLN A 32 10.64 -6.46 18.33
CA GLN A 32 11.05 -7.58 17.49
C GLN A 32 10.10 -7.83 16.31
N ILE A 33 9.39 -6.79 15.87
CA ILE A 33 8.38 -6.87 14.80
C ILE A 33 9.10 -7.05 13.47
N ARG A 34 8.84 -8.17 12.80
CA ARG A 34 9.38 -8.45 11.45
C ARG A 34 8.40 -8.06 10.36
N VAL A 35 7.11 -8.19 10.64
CA VAL A 35 6.05 -8.05 9.65
C VAL A 35 4.90 -7.21 10.20
N LEU A 36 4.51 -6.18 9.45
CA LEU A 36 3.26 -5.45 9.70
C LEU A 36 2.06 -6.24 9.17
N PRO A 37 0.89 -6.18 9.84
CA PRO A 37 -0.32 -6.87 9.39
C PRO A 37 -0.90 -6.20 8.14
N GLY A 38 -1.58 -6.95 7.28
CA GLY A 38 -2.22 -6.40 6.07
C GLY A 38 -3.27 -5.31 6.36
N SER A 39 -3.85 -5.29 7.57
CA SER A 39 -4.76 -4.25 8.04
C SER A 39 -4.07 -2.90 8.29
N PHE A 40 -2.73 -2.84 8.31
CA PHE A 40 -1.97 -1.60 8.41
C PHE A 40 -2.30 -0.63 7.25
N ARG A 41 -2.78 -1.14 6.12
CA ARG A 41 -3.30 -0.34 5.00
C ARG A 41 -4.46 0.60 5.39
N MET A 42 -5.15 0.33 6.49
CA MET A 42 -6.30 1.11 6.96
C MET A 42 -5.89 2.39 7.72
N LEU A 43 -4.62 2.50 8.12
CA LEU A 43 -4.07 3.64 8.85
C LEU A 43 -3.81 4.84 7.93
N THR A 44 -4.84 5.29 7.22
CA THR A 44 -4.75 6.35 6.19
C THR A 44 -4.33 7.71 6.77
N ARG A 45 -4.63 7.96 8.05
CA ARG A 45 -4.27 9.19 8.76
C ARG A 45 -2.87 9.15 9.39
N LEU A 46 -2.13 8.04 9.26
CA LEU A 46 -0.81 7.91 9.88
C LEU A 46 0.21 8.82 9.19
N ARG A 47 0.79 9.74 9.95
CA ARG A 47 1.76 10.73 9.48
C ARG A 47 3.17 10.37 9.94
N ILE A 48 3.29 9.93 11.19
CA ILE A 48 4.57 9.59 11.80
C ILE A 48 4.59 8.10 12.12
N LEU A 49 5.62 7.43 11.62
CA LEU A 49 5.89 6.02 11.90
C LEU A 49 7.37 5.90 12.30
N ARG A 50 7.63 5.41 13.51
CA ARG A 50 8.99 5.12 13.99
C ARG A 50 9.19 3.61 14.04
N VAL A 51 10.25 3.15 13.38
CA VAL A 51 10.60 1.71 13.26
C VAL A 51 12.07 1.45 13.60
N GLU A 52 12.68 2.37 14.36
CA GLU A 52 14.09 2.29 14.71
C GLU A 52 14.39 1.00 15.48
N GLU A 53 15.58 0.45 15.23
CA GLU A 53 16.07 -0.81 15.84
C GLU A 53 15.11 -2.01 15.73
N THR A 54 14.21 -2.00 14.73
CA THR A 54 13.27 -3.08 14.48
C THR A 54 13.76 -3.95 13.32
N PRO A 55 13.74 -5.30 13.41
CA PRO A 55 14.13 -6.18 12.32
C PRO A 55 13.01 -6.28 11.26
N LEU A 56 12.53 -5.14 10.76
CA LEU A 56 11.41 -5.07 9.84
C LEU A 56 11.79 -5.60 8.45
N GLU A 57 11.23 -6.75 8.09
CA GLU A 57 11.37 -7.39 6.78
C GLU A 57 10.25 -6.92 5.82
N VAL A 58 9.03 -6.76 6.36
CA VAL A 58 7.85 -6.37 5.59
C VAL A 58 7.08 -5.27 6.34
N PRO A 59 7.04 -4.03 5.82
CA PRO A 59 7.69 -3.55 4.60
C PRO A 59 9.23 -3.52 4.68
N PRO A 60 9.95 -3.53 3.53
CA PRO A 60 11.40 -3.34 3.51
C PRO A 60 11.79 -2.01 4.15
N ARG A 61 12.96 -1.97 4.80
CA ARG A 61 13.48 -0.77 5.49
C ARG A 61 13.46 0.49 4.62
N HIS A 62 13.85 0.39 3.35
CA HIS A 62 13.84 1.52 2.41
C HIS A 62 12.44 2.10 2.15
N VAL A 63 11.36 1.35 2.42
CA VAL A 63 9.97 1.85 2.32
C VAL A 63 9.59 2.53 3.62
N ALA A 64 9.98 1.95 4.76
CA ALA A 64 9.74 2.55 6.06
C ALA A 64 10.46 3.90 6.22
N GLU A 65 11.69 4.02 5.70
CA GLU A 65 12.46 5.27 5.65
C GLU A 65 11.78 6.38 4.82
N LYS A 66 10.95 6.02 3.84
CA LYS A 66 10.15 6.99 3.07
C LYS A 66 8.96 7.55 3.85
N GLY A 67 8.69 7.00 5.04
CA GLY A 67 7.66 7.48 5.96
C GLY A 67 6.38 6.66 5.98
N ALA A 68 5.47 7.04 6.88
CA ALA A 68 4.24 6.31 7.19
C ALA A 68 3.36 6.02 5.97
N GLN A 69 3.17 7.01 5.11
CA GLN A 69 2.31 6.89 3.92
C GLN A 69 2.87 5.90 2.89
N ALA A 70 4.19 5.85 2.74
CA ALA A 70 4.83 4.87 1.85
C ALA A 70 4.62 3.44 2.37
N VAL A 71 4.68 3.24 3.69
CA VAL A 71 4.38 1.95 4.32
C VAL A 71 2.92 1.55 4.10
N VAL A 72 1.98 2.45 4.36
CA VAL A 72 0.55 2.19 4.17
C VAL A 72 0.25 1.81 2.72
N GLN A 73 0.82 2.54 1.76
CA GLN A 73 0.67 2.26 0.34
C GLN A 73 1.27 0.90 -0.05
N TYR A 74 2.48 0.59 0.41
CA TYR A 74 3.12 -0.69 0.16
C TYR A 74 2.29 -1.86 0.72
N MET A 75 1.73 -1.69 1.92
CA MET A 75 0.86 -2.69 2.54
C MET A 75 -0.45 -2.85 1.77
N ALA A 76 -1.03 -1.78 1.23
CA ALA A 76 -2.20 -1.84 0.36
C ALA A 76 -1.90 -2.66 -0.91
N GLU A 77 -0.80 -2.34 -1.61
CA GLU A 77 -0.38 -3.08 -2.81
C GLU A 77 -0.07 -4.55 -2.55
N LEU A 78 0.52 -4.87 -1.39
CA LEU A 78 0.78 -6.26 -1.00
C LEU A 78 -0.50 -7.06 -0.81
N VAL A 79 -1.54 -6.47 -0.23
CA VAL A 79 -2.83 -7.14 -0.06
C VAL A 79 -3.50 -7.35 -1.42
N GLU A 80 -3.51 -6.32 -2.28
CA GLU A 80 -4.07 -6.44 -3.64
C GLU A 80 -3.37 -7.53 -4.47
N LYS A 81 -2.03 -7.61 -4.42
CA LYS A 81 -1.26 -8.66 -5.11
C LYS A 81 -1.55 -10.07 -4.58
N ARG A 82 -1.92 -10.22 -3.30
CA ARG A 82 -2.32 -11.51 -2.71
C ARG A 82 -3.70 -11.92 -3.19
N ASP A 83 -4.63 -10.98 -3.29
CA ASP A 83 -5.98 -11.24 -3.81
C ASP A 83 -5.95 -11.63 -5.30
N ILE A 84 -5.06 -11.01 -6.09
CA ILE A 84 -4.83 -11.34 -7.51
C ILE A 84 -4.13 -12.70 -7.69
N LYS A 85 -3.40 -13.21 -6.69
CA LYS A 85 -2.87 -14.58 -6.72
C LYS A 85 -3.91 -15.64 -6.32
N ALA A 86 -4.94 -15.25 -5.57
CA ALA A 86 -6.07 -16.10 -5.22
C ALA A 86 -7.17 -16.14 -6.30
N GLN A 87 -7.10 -15.27 -7.31
CA GLN A 87 -7.99 -15.24 -8.48
C GLN A 87 -7.16 -14.92 -9.73
N PRO A 88 -6.99 -15.82 -10.73
CA PRO A 88 -6.58 -15.32 -12.02
C PRO A 88 -7.73 -14.43 -12.53
N VAL A 89 -7.40 -13.28 -13.13
CA VAL A 89 -8.21 -12.52 -14.12
C VAL A 89 -8.55 -11.05 -13.75
N LYS A 90 -8.12 -10.17 -14.67
CA LYS A 90 -8.59 -8.82 -15.09
C LYS A 90 -7.98 -7.55 -14.48
N GLN A 91 -7.05 -7.01 -15.28
CA GLN A 91 -6.57 -5.62 -15.35
C GLN A 91 -7.68 -4.58 -15.15
N LYS A 92 -7.42 -3.54 -14.36
CA LYS A 92 -7.96 -2.19 -14.63
C LYS A 92 -6.93 -1.11 -14.32
N LYS A 93 -6.46 -0.44 -15.38
CA LYS A 93 -5.80 0.86 -15.31
C LYS A 93 -6.88 1.90 -14.96
N SER A 94 -6.71 2.62 -13.86
CA SER A 94 -7.66 3.66 -13.45
C SER A 94 -7.30 5.00 -14.10
N TRP A 95 -8.18 5.49 -14.97
CA TRP A 95 -8.13 6.78 -15.64
C TRP A 95 -8.65 7.90 -14.73
N ALA A 96 -7.93 8.25 -13.67
CA ALA A 96 -8.28 9.42 -12.87
C ALA A 96 -7.04 10.23 -12.47
N GLN A 97 -7.02 11.48 -12.96
CA GLN A 97 -6.21 12.65 -12.52
C GLN A 97 -4.85 12.85 -13.24
N ILE A 98 -4.82 13.40 -14.46
CA ILE A 98 -4.82 14.83 -14.83
C ILE A 98 -3.51 15.57 -14.45
N CYS A 99 -2.62 15.73 -15.42
CA CYS A 99 -1.83 16.95 -15.57
C CYS A 99 -2.52 17.84 -16.61
N PHE A 100 -3.02 19.00 -16.15
CA PHE A 100 -3.22 20.19 -16.98
C PHE A 100 -1.95 20.45 -17.78
N PHE A 101 -1.93 20.34 -19.11
CA PHE A 101 -1.18 21.22 -20.01
C PHE A 101 -1.65 21.04 -21.46
N SER A 102 -2.18 22.15 -21.99
CA SER A 102 -1.94 22.60 -23.36
C SER A 102 -2.56 21.85 -24.55
N LYS A 103 -3.74 22.36 -24.96
CA LYS A 103 -3.94 23.02 -26.27
C LYS A 103 -3.69 22.18 -27.54
N SER A 104 -4.77 21.73 -28.20
CA SER A 104 -5.20 22.26 -29.51
C SER A 104 -6.26 21.38 -30.18
N ASN A 105 -7.42 21.99 -30.43
CA ASN A 105 -8.40 21.54 -31.42
C ASN A 105 -7.92 21.99 -32.82
N LYS A 106 -7.66 21.07 -33.75
CA LYS A 106 -7.60 21.40 -35.19
C LYS A 106 -7.89 20.18 -36.09
N ARG A 107 -8.97 20.33 -36.85
CA ARG A 107 -9.53 19.49 -37.93
C ARG A 107 -8.51 19.14 -39.04
N LYS A 108 -8.65 17.97 -39.68
CA LYS A 108 -8.84 17.83 -41.16
C LYS A 108 -9.03 16.36 -41.65
N ARG A 109 -10.25 16.10 -42.13
CA ARG A 109 -10.73 15.46 -43.38
C ARG A 109 -9.79 14.62 -44.29
N ASN A 110 -10.44 13.63 -44.93
CA ASN A 110 -10.14 12.80 -46.14
C ASN A 110 -9.70 11.37 -45.77
N GLY A 111 -10.33 10.27 -46.19
CA GLY A 111 -11.12 9.98 -47.41
C GLY A 111 -10.31 9.02 -48.27
N MET A 112 -10.73 7.74 -48.39
CA MET A 112 -10.59 6.95 -49.62
C MET A 112 -11.30 5.59 -49.47
N ASP A 113 -12.34 5.40 -50.28
CA ASP A 113 -12.89 4.12 -50.69
C ASP A 113 -11.82 3.24 -51.37
N TYR A 114 -11.84 1.93 -51.13
CA TYR A 114 -11.44 0.95 -52.14
C TYR A 114 -12.38 -0.26 -52.11
N VAL A 115 -12.71 -0.68 -53.32
CA VAL A 115 -13.76 -1.57 -53.80
C VAL A 115 -13.17 -2.97 -54.11
N LYS A 116 -14.07 -3.96 -54.23
CA LYS A 116 -13.94 -5.28 -54.91
C LYS A 116 -13.12 -6.33 -54.16
N THR A 117 -13.59 -7.58 -54.08
CA THR A 117 -14.08 -8.41 -55.20
C THR A 117 -15.25 -9.29 -54.79
#